data_AF-A0A2V3HHW2-F1
#
_entry.id   AF-A0A2V3HHW2-F1
#
_cell.length_a   1.000
_cell.length_b   1.000
_cell.length_c   1.000
_cell.angle_alpha   90.00
_cell.angle_beta   90.00
_cell.angle_gamma   90.00
#
_symmetry.space_group_name_H-M   'P 1'
#
loop_
_entity.id
_entity.type
_entity.pdbx_description
1 polymer ?
#
loop_
_entity_poly.entity_id
_entity_poly.type
_entity_poly.pdbx_seq_one_letter_code
_entity_poly.pdbx_strand_id
1 'polypeptide(L)'
;MAGGSGIYISWLMGAILLSIALMPLMKPPWAKIRISGFVDMFRRYWVHMIAVFSVYLWKDILDQLDRTLMANTQLDMTPYVYAIEGDIVLWVQQAFKNDLLSIGLTHFYVMGFMTATFASFIYPIYFDDRHMADRVSLSLFWVYVLAIPFYLFFNVRVTGDHIPAMETIAYDLTPVIHNWFTRIDPFTNGMPSLHIGLPFAVWLTYLRWDEDGRWTKFRAALVLYIWVTGFAILYLGIHWVLDIIGGILVGILAVMLTDWTHGPFWRVADERLFTRRLARLLDDPKAWISNSFGVISRMTAPVRVPSSQQTSAVIVAVLLGTGTVLLWDATHQDFPVEGVEWPTAAAGAGGWLVGVQELPDGSISIVAWNASTETAVTVDATFGEWDVSPEVEVSERGFVLYDSTRIDYVEFTDQAGVFRPMFSSFRQGIIDVVLAEDGFGGDIVAVVYDDEISYRNRLGSSVDLAAPPAPYSVVAASGSLFASAVSTDTGPAVDIISLTTQLNLRMEIDVRADSIS
;
A
#
# COMPACT_ATOMS: atom_id res chain seq x y z
N MET A 1 -23.29 5.89 14.52
CA MET A 1 -22.49 5.07 13.59
C MET A 1 -22.21 3.67 14.17
N ALA A 2 -23.23 2.83 14.42
CA ALA A 2 -23.08 1.55 15.13
C ALA A 2 -23.24 0.29 14.25
N GLY A 3 -23.49 0.44 12.94
CA GLY A 3 -23.81 -0.69 12.03
C GLY A 3 -22.61 -1.42 11.44
N GLY A 4 -21.45 -0.76 11.29
CA GLY A 4 -20.29 -1.31 10.57
C GLY A 4 -19.41 -2.28 11.36
N SER A 5 -19.57 -2.37 12.69
CA SER A 5 -18.71 -3.21 13.55
C SER A 5 -19.28 -4.61 13.82
N GLY A 6 -20.54 -4.87 13.48
CA GLY A 6 -21.22 -6.12 13.85
C GLY A 6 -20.58 -7.37 13.25
N ILE A 7 -20.27 -7.35 11.95
CA ILE A 7 -19.71 -8.52 11.26
C ILE A 7 -18.28 -8.83 11.72
N TYR A 8 -17.46 -7.79 11.92
CA TYR A 8 -16.12 -7.93 12.48
C TYR A 8 -16.14 -8.55 13.88
N ILE A 9 -16.99 -8.04 14.78
CA ILE A 9 -17.14 -8.60 16.12
C ILE A 9 -17.59 -10.06 16.02
N SER A 10 -18.43 -10.39 15.05
CA SER A 10 -18.92 -11.75 14.85
C SER A 10 -17.81 -12.69 14.37
N TRP A 11 -16.96 -12.26 13.44
CA TRP A 11 -15.78 -13.02 13.01
C TRP A 11 -14.73 -13.15 14.11
N LEU A 12 -14.43 -12.07 14.83
CA LEU A 12 -13.47 -12.09 15.94
C LEU A 12 -13.93 -13.02 17.06
N MET A 13 -15.18 -12.88 17.51
CA MET A 13 -15.75 -13.76 18.54
C MET A 13 -15.84 -15.20 18.04
N GLY A 14 -16.28 -15.40 16.80
CA GLY A 14 -16.30 -16.71 16.16
C GLY A 14 -14.91 -17.35 16.14
N ALA A 15 -13.88 -16.58 15.79
CA ALA A 15 -12.51 -17.06 15.72
C ALA A 15 -11.94 -17.44 17.10
N ILE A 16 -12.22 -16.65 18.13
CA ILE A 16 -11.82 -16.95 19.52
C ILE A 16 -12.54 -18.22 20.02
N LEU A 17 -13.86 -18.29 19.83
CA LEU A 17 -14.68 -19.43 20.23
C LEU A 17 -14.23 -20.71 19.51
N LEU A 18 -13.99 -20.62 18.20
CA LEU A 18 -13.50 -21.73 17.39
C LEU A 18 -12.11 -22.20 17.85
N SER A 19 -11.21 -21.26 18.16
CA SER A 19 -9.87 -21.59 18.69
C SER A 19 -9.95 -22.35 20.01
N ILE A 20 -10.86 -21.96 20.91
CA ILE A 20 -11.10 -22.65 22.17
C ILE A 20 -11.76 -24.02 21.92
N ALA A 21 -12.73 -24.09 21.00
CA ALA A 21 -13.43 -25.33 20.66
C ALA A 21 -12.51 -26.38 20.01
N LEU A 22 -11.50 -25.96 19.25
CA LEU A 22 -10.49 -26.83 18.65
C LEU A 22 -9.41 -27.29 19.64
N MET A 23 -9.27 -26.63 20.79
CA MET A 23 -8.23 -26.92 21.78
C MET A 23 -8.18 -28.40 22.23
N PRO A 24 -9.30 -29.11 22.48
CA PRO A 24 -9.28 -30.53 22.85
C PRO A 24 -8.67 -31.44 21.78
N LEU A 25 -8.78 -31.06 20.51
CA LEU A 25 -8.23 -31.80 19.37
C LEU A 25 -6.74 -31.51 19.17
N MET A 26 -6.32 -30.27 19.42
CA MET A 26 -4.98 -29.76 19.08
C MET A 26 -3.98 -29.80 20.25
N LYS A 27 -4.45 -30.05 21.48
CA LYS A 27 -3.59 -30.09 22.67
C LYS A 27 -2.52 -31.20 22.63
N PRO A 28 -1.43 -31.06 23.40
CA PRO A 28 -0.50 -32.15 23.67
C PRO A 28 -1.22 -33.38 24.26
N PRO A 29 -0.74 -34.62 23.97
CA PRO A 29 -1.44 -35.85 24.37
C PRO A 29 -1.74 -35.92 25.87
N TRP A 30 -0.78 -35.52 26.70
CA TRP A 30 -0.86 -35.56 28.16
C TRP A 30 -1.58 -34.37 28.81
N ALA A 31 -1.77 -33.27 28.08
CA ALA A 31 -2.27 -32.03 28.67
C ALA A 31 -3.76 -32.13 29.03
N LYS A 32 -4.16 -31.51 30.15
CA LYS A 32 -5.56 -31.42 30.58
C LYS A 32 -6.01 -29.97 30.54
N ILE A 33 -7.18 -29.72 29.96
CA ILE A 33 -7.79 -28.39 29.88
C ILE A 33 -8.45 -28.08 31.24
N ARG A 34 -8.10 -26.94 31.83
CA ARG A 34 -8.61 -26.46 33.13
C ARG A 34 -8.90 -24.97 33.05
N ILE A 35 -9.92 -24.52 33.78
CA ILE A 35 -10.26 -23.09 33.86
C ILE A 35 -9.08 -22.27 34.42
N SER A 36 -8.35 -22.82 35.40
CA SER A 36 -7.16 -22.18 35.96
C SER A 36 -6.07 -21.91 34.92
N GLY A 37 -6.00 -22.70 33.84
CA GLY A 37 -5.03 -22.51 32.75
C GLY A 37 -5.20 -21.16 32.04
N PHE A 38 -6.44 -20.68 31.89
CA PHE A 38 -6.69 -19.36 31.30
C PHE A 38 -6.14 -18.24 32.19
N VAL A 39 -6.35 -18.32 33.50
CA VAL A 39 -5.82 -17.35 34.46
C VAL A 39 -4.29 -17.39 34.50
N ASP A 40 -3.71 -18.60 34.51
CA ASP A 40 -2.26 -18.78 34.51
C ASP A 40 -1.60 -18.20 33.26
N MET A 41 -2.23 -18.36 32.10
CA MET A 41 -1.77 -17.79 30.83
C MET A 41 -1.61 -16.26 30.92
N PHE A 42 -2.66 -15.55 31.36
CA PHE A 42 -2.59 -14.08 31.48
C PHE A 42 -1.55 -13.62 32.51
N ARG A 43 -1.44 -14.34 33.63
CA ARG A 43 -0.49 -14.01 34.70
C ARG A 43 0.97 -14.24 34.31
N ARG A 44 1.26 -15.32 33.58
CA ARG A 44 2.63 -15.78 33.32
C ARG A 44 3.18 -15.32 31.97
N TYR A 45 2.35 -14.92 31.02
CA TYR A 45 2.78 -14.63 29.64
C TYR A 45 2.41 -13.21 29.18
N TRP A 46 2.35 -12.25 30.11
CA TRP A 46 1.95 -10.88 29.78
C TRP A 46 2.92 -10.15 28.85
N VAL A 47 4.22 -10.45 28.90
CA VAL A 47 5.19 -9.88 27.95
C VAL A 47 5.01 -10.47 26.56
N HIS A 48 4.72 -11.77 26.43
CA HIS A 48 4.38 -12.41 25.14
C HIS A 48 3.14 -11.77 24.53
N MET A 49 2.12 -11.52 25.36
CA MET A 49 0.90 -10.84 24.91
C MET A 49 1.22 -9.42 24.44
N ILE A 50 2.00 -8.64 25.18
CA ILE A 50 2.43 -7.31 24.74
C ILE A 50 3.19 -7.39 23.42
N ALA A 51 4.13 -8.33 23.28
CA ALA A 51 4.93 -8.47 22.06
C ALA A 51 4.02 -8.72 20.83
N VAL A 52 3.11 -9.69 20.92
CA VAL A 52 2.21 -10.03 19.80
C VAL A 52 1.15 -8.96 19.58
N PHE A 53 0.51 -8.45 20.64
CA PHE A 53 -0.53 -7.43 20.50
C PHE A 53 0.02 -6.05 20.14
N SER A 54 1.32 -5.79 20.33
CA SER A 54 1.93 -4.54 19.88
C SER A 54 1.77 -4.33 18.38
N VAL A 55 1.73 -5.40 17.58
CA VAL A 55 1.49 -5.36 16.13
C VAL A 55 0.22 -4.57 15.78
N TYR A 56 -0.85 -4.71 16.57
CA TYR A 56 -2.08 -3.95 16.35
C TYR A 56 -1.91 -2.45 16.64
N LEU A 57 -1.00 -2.06 17.55
CA LEU A 57 -0.68 -0.66 17.80
C LEU A 57 0.11 -0.04 16.65
N TRP A 58 0.99 -0.83 16.02
CA TRP A 58 1.79 -0.38 14.88
C TRP A 58 0.99 -0.30 13.59
N LYS A 59 -0.05 -1.13 13.44
CA LYS A 59 -0.87 -1.18 12.22
C LYS A 59 -1.40 0.19 11.83
N ASP A 60 -2.07 0.91 12.73
CA ASP A 60 -2.68 2.19 12.37
C ASP A 60 -1.63 3.24 11.95
N ILE A 61 -0.43 3.19 12.54
CA ILE A 61 0.69 4.06 12.17
C ILE A 61 1.23 3.68 10.79
N LEU A 62 1.38 2.37 10.53
CA LEU A 62 1.89 1.86 9.26
C LEU A 62 0.91 2.11 8.11
N ASP A 63 -0.39 1.93 8.33
CA ASP A 63 -1.43 2.22 7.34
C ASP A 63 -1.46 3.72 6.99
N GLN A 64 -1.22 4.60 7.97
CA GLN A 64 -1.08 6.04 7.71
C GLN A 64 0.17 6.34 6.87
N LEU A 65 1.31 5.73 7.22
CA LEU A 65 2.56 5.90 6.47
C LEU A 65 2.44 5.39 5.03
N ASP A 66 1.80 4.24 4.83
CA ASP A 66 1.54 3.66 3.50
C ASP A 66 0.71 4.62 2.64
N ARG A 67 -0.40 5.14 3.17
CA ARG A 67 -1.24 6.11 2.43
C ARG A 67 -0.46 7.37 2.06
N THR A 68 0.34 7.92 2.98
CA THR A 68 1.18 9.09 2.68
C THR A 68 2.22 8.78 1.61
N LEU A 69 2.88 7.62 1.69
CA LEU A 69 3.86 7.20 0.69
C LEU A 69 3.23 7.01 -0.69
N MET A 70 2.09 6.32 -0.75
CA MET A 70 1.35 6.10 -1.99
C MET A 70 0.93 7.41 -2.64
N ALA A 71 0.41 8.36 -1.84
CA ALA A 71 0.02 9.67 -2.32
C ALA A 71 1.21 10.44 -2.92
N ASN A 72 2.40 10.27 -2.35
CA ASN A 72 3.59 11.04 -2.76
C ASN A 72 4.39 10.38 -3.89
N THR A 73 4.46 9.05 -3.94
CA THR A 73 5.43 8.35 -4.80
C THR A 73 4.82 7.56 -5.95
N GLN A 74 3.51 7.32 -5.93
CA GLN A 74 2.80 6.45 -6.90
C GLN A 74 3.52 5.10 -7.14
N LEU A 75 4.21 4.55 -6.13
CA LEU A 75 4.89 3.27 -6.25
C LEU A 75 3.86 2.16 -6.49
N ASP A 76 3.90 1.57 -7.68
CA ASP A 76 3.06 0.43 -8.06
C ASP A 76 3.93 -0.64 -8.74
N MET A 77 4.10 -1.78 -8.07
CA MET A 77 4.86 -2.92 -8.57
C MET A 77 3.98 -3.99 -9.23
N THR A 78 2.66 -3.77 -9.24
CA THR A 78 1.67 -4.70 -9.82
C THR A 78 1.95 -5.04 -11.28
N PRO A 79 2.33 -4.09 -12.17
CA PRO A 79 2.64 -4.43 -13.56
C PRO A 79 3.79 -5.43 -13.72
N TYR A 80 4.79 -5.39 -12.83
CA TYR A 80 5.91 -6.34 -12.86
C TYR A 80 5.49 -7.73 -12.38
N VAL A 81 4.64 -7.80 -11.36
CA VAL A 81 4.05 -9.05 -10.89
C VAL A 81 3.17 -9.66 -11.98
N TYR A 82 2.32 -8.85 -12.63
CA TYR A 82 1.48 -9.25 -13.74
C TYR A 82 2.30 -9.72 -14.96
N ALA A 83 3.42 -9.05 -15.29
CA ALA A 83 4.29 -9.47 -16.38
C ALA A 83 4.90 -10.87 -16.18
N ILE A 84 5.07 -11.31 -14.92
CA ILE A 84 5.59 -12.64 -14.59
C ILE A 84 4.46 -13.69 -14.55
N GLU A 85 3.34 -13.35 -13.92
CA GLU A 85 2.28 -14.31 -13.58
C GLU A 85 1.15 -14.35 -14.62
N GLY A 86 0.83 -13.22 -15.24
CA GLY A 86 -0.29 -13.06 -16.16
C GLY A 86 -1.64 -13.40 -15.49
N ASP A 87 -2.53 -14.00 -16.27
CA ASP A 87 -3.91 -14.30 -15.85
C ASP A 87 -4.07 -15.66 -15.13
N ILE A 88 -2.99 -16.25 -14.59
CA ILE A 88 -3.04 -17.57 -13.93
C ILE A 88 -4.10 -17.58 -12.81
N VAL A 89 -4.16 -16.53 -12.00
CA VAL A 89 -5.13 -16.42 -10.90
C VAL A 89 -6.56 -16.33 -11.41
N LEU A 90 -6.78 -15.59 -12.49
CA LEU A 90 -8.09 -15.50 -13.15
C LEU A 90 -8.58 -16.88 -13.60
N TRP A 91 -7.70 -17.70 -14.19
CA TRP A 91 -8.04 -19.07 -14.58
C TRP A 91 -8.47 -19.92 -13.38
N VAL A 92 -7.77 -19.80 -12.23
CA VAL A 92 -8.14 -20.49 -11.00
C VAL A 92 -9.53 -20.05 -10.53
N GLN A 93 -9.82 -18.75 -10.50
CA GLN A 93 -11.12 -18.25 -10.09
C GLN A 93 -12.24 -18.75 -11.02
N GLN A 94 -12.07 -18.63 -12.33
CA GLN A 94 -13.07 -19.01 -13.32
C GLN A 94 -13.34 -20.53 -13.33
N ALA A 95 -12.30 -21.35 -13.18
CA ALA A 95 -12.42 -22.81 -13.20
C ALA A 95 -13.26 -23.36 -12.02
N PHE A 96 -13.24 -22.68 -10.87
CA PHE A 96 -13.89 -23.15 -9.65
C PHE A 96 -15.08 -22.28 -9.21
N LYS A 97 -15.45 -21.25 -9.98
CA LYS A 97 -16.44 -20.24 -9.59
C LYS A 97 -17.77 -20.86 -9.17
N ASN A 98 -18.16 -20.62 -7.92
CA ASN A 98 -19.40 -21.13 -7.33
C ASN A 98 -19.84 -20.27 -6.13
N ASP A 99 -21.11 -19.86 -6.08
CA ASP A 99 -21.62 -18.95 -5.04
C ASP A 99 -21.47 -19.50 -3.62
N LEU A 100 -21.73 -20.79 -3.41
CA LEU A 100 -21.59 -21.41 -2.09
C LEU A 100 -20.13 -21.49 -1.67
N LEU A 101 -19.24 -21.79 -2.62
CA LEU A 101 -17.81 -21.78 -2.39
C LEU A 101 -17.31 -20.37 -2.06
N SER A 102 -17.79 -19.34 -2.77
CA SER A 102 -17.50 -17.93 -2.49
C SER A 102 -17.89 -17.54 -1.07
N ILE A 103 -19.13 -17.83 -0.65
CA ILE A 103 -19.58 -17.56 0.73
C ILE A 103 -18.68 -18.29 1.73
N GLY A 104 -18.45 -19.59 1.52
CA GLY A 104 -17.67 -20.42 2.43
C GLY A 104 -16.23 -19.96 2.57
N LEU A 105 -15.57 -19.64 1.45
CA LEU A 105 -14.17 -19.23 1.41
C LEU A 105 -13.96 -17.82 1.95
N THR A 106 -14.87 -16.86 1.73
CA THR A 106 -14.75 -15.52 2.33
C THR A 106 -14.77 -15.60 3.86
N HIS A 107 -15.68 -16.40 4.43
CA HIS A 107 -15.74 -16.59 5.89
C HIS A 107 -14.56 -17.40 6.41
N PHE A 108 -14.15 -18.44 5.69
CA PHE A 108 -12.97 -19.24 6.03
C PHE A 108 -11.70 -18.38 6.02
N TYR A 109 -11.53 -17.53 5.00
CA TYR A 109 -10.39 -16.64 4.87
C TYR A 109 -10.27 -15.71 6.07
N VAL A 110 -11.32 -14.94 6.39
CA VAL A 110 -11.26 -13.97 7.48
C VAL A 110 -11.23 -14.65 8.85
N MET A 111 -12.23 -15.48 9.15
CA MET A 111 -12.36 -16.10 10.48
C MET A 111 -11.27 -17.15 10.70
N GLY A 112 -10.96 -17.96 9.68
CA GLY A 112 -9.95 -19.00 9.76
C GLY A 112 -8.55 -18.43 9.98
N PHE A 113 -8.21 -17.31 9.35
CA PHE A 113 -6.95 -16.62 9.62
C PHE A 113 -6.84 -16.11 11.05
N MET A 114 -7.89 -15.47 11.55
CA MET A 114 -7.95 -15.05 12.95
C MET A 114 -7.84 -16.25 13.90
N THR A 115 -8.53 -17.36 13.62
CA THR A 115 -8.45 -18.60 14.40
C THR A 115 -7.04 -19.19 14.37
N ALA A 116 -6.43 -19.34 13.19
CA ALA A 116 -5.10 -19.92 13.06
C ALA A 116 -4.05 -19.10 13.81
N THR A 117 -4.08 -17.77 13.64
CA THR A 117 -3.13 -16.85 14.30
C THR A 117 -3.34 -16.83 15.82
N PHE A 118 -4.59 -16.73 16.28
CA PHE A 118 -4.91 -16.74 17.70
C PHE A 118 -4.55 -18.08 18.36
N ALA A 119 -4.93 -19.21 17.76
CA ALA A 119 -4.59 -20.54 18.27
C ALA A 119 -3.07 -20.78 18.34
N SER A 120 -2.34 -20.34 17.32
CA SER A 120 -0.87 -20.43 17.25
C SER A 120 -0.20 -19.79 18.44
N PHE A 121 -0.70 -18.62 18.86
CA PHE A 121 -0.17 -17.92 20.02
C PHE A 121 -0.69 -18.48 21.35
N ILE A 122 -2.00 -18.73 21.45
CA ILE A 122 -2.68 -19.09 22.70
C ILE A 122 -2.34 -20.49 23.18
N TYR A 123 -2.24 -21.47 22.28
CA TYR A 123 -2.02 -22.86 22.68
C TYR A 123 -0.72 -23.08 23.48
N PRO A 124 0.47 -22.63 23.03
CA PRO A 124 1.69 -22.85 23.79
C PRO A 124 1.67 -22.13 25.14
N ILE A 125 1.10 -20.92 25.24
CA ILE A 125 1.02 -20.20 26.52
C ILE A 125 -0.03 -20.80 27.48
N TYR A 126 -1.16 -21.28 26.96
CA TYR A 126 -2.21 -21.91 27.76
C TYR A 126 -1.74 -23.23 28.38
N PHE A 127 -0.99 -24.02 27.62
CA PHE A 127 -0.43 -25.30 28.09
C PHE A 127 0.92 -25.16 28.80
N ASP A 128 1.34 -23.93 29.10
CA ASP A 128 2.60 -23.59 29.78
C ASP A 128 3.87 -24.13 29.08
N ASP A 129 3.80 -24.23 27.75
CA ASP A 129 4.92 -24.59 26.88
C ASP A 129 5.75 -23.35 26.56
N ARG A 130 6.52 -22.90 27.56
CA ARG A 130 7.37 -21.71 27.44
C ARG A 130 8.35 -21.79 26.27
N HIS A 131 8.93 -22.97 26.07
CA HIS A 131 9.89 -23.22 25.01
C HIS A 131 9.31 -22.88 23.63
N MET A 132 8.08 -23.29 23.38
CA MET A 132 7.39 -22.97 22.13
C MET A 132 6.85 -21.54 22.11
N ALA A 133 6.29 -21.05 23.23
CA ALA A 133 5.73 -19.70 23.33
C ALA A 133 6.76 -18.61 22.98
N ASP A 134 7.99 -18.74 23.49
CA ASP A 134 9.10 -17.82 23.23
C ASP A 134 9.42 -17.69 21.73
N ARG A 135 9.34 -18.81 21.01
CA ARG A 135 9.74 -18.87 19.59
C ARG A 135 8.60 -18.51 18.65
N VAL A 136 7.38 -18.95 18.97
CA VAL A 136 6.19 -18.62 18.17
C VAL A 136 5.93 -17.12 18.23
N SER A 137 5.95 -16.51 19.42
CA SER A 137 5.72 -15.07 19.56
C SER A 137 6.74 -14.22 18.81
N LEU A 138 8.03 -14.58 18.86
CA LEU A 138 9.06 -13.88 18.09
C LEU A 138 8.97 -14.14 16.60
N SER A 139 8.58 -15.34 16.16
CA SER A 139 8.42 -15.63 14.73
C SER A 139 7.25 -14.83 14.16
N LEU A 140 6.13 -14.73 14.88
CA LEU A 140 5.01 -13.87 14.50
C LEU A 140 5.43 -12.40 14.42
N PHE A 141 6.19 -11.92 15.40
CA PHE A 141 6.74 -10.56 15.40
C PHE A 141 7.66 -10.31 14.19
N TRP A 142 8.60 -11.20 13.92
CA TRP A 142 9.54 -11.05 12.80
C TRP A 142 8.87 -11.14 11.44
N VAL A 143 7.87 -12.01 11.26
CA VAL A 143 7.09 -12.04 10.01
C VAL A 143 6.49 -10.66 9.73
N TYR A 144 5.89 -10.04 10.75
CA TYR A 144 5.29 -8.72 10.61
C TYR A 144 6.35 -7.64 10.29
N VAL A 145 7.44 -7.59 11.07
CA VAL A 145 8.53 -6.62 10.86
C VAL A 145 9.15 -6.76 9.47
N LEU A 146 9.33 -7.98 8.98
CA LEU A 146 9.90 -8.24 7.66
C LEU A 146 8.93 -7.91 6.51
N ALA A 147 7.62 -7.90 6.74
CA ALA A 147 6.63 -7.52 5.74
C ALA A 147 6.55 -5.99 5.56
N ILE A 148 6.84 -5.20 6.60
CA ILE A 148 6.74 -3.73 6.57
C ILE A 148 7.45 -3.10 5.34
N PRO A 149 8.71 -3.41 5.02
CA PRO A 149 9.37 -2.80 3.86
C PRO A 149 8.70 -3.14 2.53
N PHE A 150 8.10 -4.32 2.40
CA PHE A 150 7.39 -4.68 1.18
C PHE A 150 6.10 -3.87 1.05
N TYR A 151 5.34 -3.74 2.12
CA TYR A 151 4.10 -2.95 2.10
C TYR A 151 4.36 -1.46 1.85
N LEU A 152 5.46 -0.91 2.39
CA LEU A 152 5.79 0.51 2.20
C LEU A 152 6.47 0.83 0.86
N PHE A 153 7.27 -0.09 0.28
CA PHE A 153 8.11 0.21 -0.89
C PHE A 153 7.91 -0.72 -2.10
N PHE A 154 7.28 -1.86 -1.90
CA PHE A 154 6.99 -2.85 -2.94
C PHE A 154 5.48 -3.12 -2.97
N ASN A 155 4.74 -2.05 -3.18
CA ASN A 155 3.30 -2.04 -3.19
C ASN A 155 2.76 -2.85 -4.38
N VAL A 156 1.90 -3.83 -4.10
CA VAL A 156 1.31 -4.71 -5.11
C VAL A 156 -0.18 -4.75 -4.85
N ARG A 157 -0.95 -4.25 -5.81
CA ARG A 157 -2.41 -4.28 -5.78
C ARG A 157 -2.92 -5.71 -5.83
N VAL A 158 -4.07 -5.93 -5.20
CA VAL A 158 -4.78 -7.20 -5.25
C VAL A 158 -5.21 -7.55 -6.68
N THR A 159 -5.27 -8.85 -7.00
CA THR A 159 -5.54 -9.32 -8.37
C THR A 159 -6.87 -8.83 -8.94
N GLY A 160 -7.91 -8.73 -8.11
CA GLY A 160 -9.23 -8.25 -8.51
C GLY A 160 -9.30 -6.73 -8.77
N ASP A 161 -8.33 -5.95 -8.29
CA ASP A 161 -8.21 -4.52 -8.60
C ASP A 161 -7.49 -4.31 -9.95
N HIS A 162 -6.57 -5.23 -10.31
CA HIS A 162 -5.74 -5.07 -11.50
C HIS A 162 -6.26 -5.79 -12.76
N ILE A 163 -6.81 -7.01 -12.62
CA ILE A 163 -7.29 -7.81 -13.76
C ILE A 163 -8.77 -7.49 -14.02
N PRO A 164 -9.14 -6.80 -15.12
CA PRO A 164 -10.53 -6.31 -15.32
C PRO A 164 -11.59 -7.42 -15.38
N ALA A 165 -11.20 -8.64 -15.77
CA ALA A 165 -12.10 -9.78 -15.88
C ALA A 165 -12.24 -10.59 -14.58
N MET A 166 -11.50 -10.23 -13.53
CA MET A 166 -11.49 -10.93 -12.25
C MET A 166 -12.46 -10.28 -11.26
N GLU A 167 -13.18 -11.09 -10.49
CA GLU A 167 -14.07 -10.59 -9.46
C GLU A 167 -13.37 -10.52 -8.10
N THR A 168 -13.58 -9.43 -7.38
CA THR A 168 -13.19 -9.20 -5.99
C THR A 168 -14.13 -9.91 -5.01
N ILE A 169 -14.28 -11.23 -5.16
CA ILE A 169 -15.28 -12.06 -4.45
C ILE A 169 -15.21 -11.89 -2.92
N ALA A 170 -14.01 -11.74 -2.33
CA ALA A 170 -13.88 -11.52 -0.90
C ALA A 170 -14.55 -10.21 -0.44
N TYR A 171 -14.46 -9.16 -1.24
CA TYR A 171 -14.89 -7.82 -0.91
C TYR A 171 -16.37 -7.61 -1.19
N ASP A 172 -16.90 -8.19 -2.26
CA ASP A 172 -18.25 -7.89 -2.74
C ASP A 172 -19.35 -8.87 -2.31
N LEU A 173 -19.06 -9.74 -1.32
CA LEU A 173 -20.03 -10.74 -0.88
C LEU A 173 -21.33 -10.12 -0.33
N THR A 174 -21.22 -9.01 0.42
CA THR A 174 -22.37 -8.19 0.83
C THR A 174 -21.94 -6.73 0.97
N PRO A 175 -22.86 -5.76 0.87
CA PRO A 175 -22.52 -4.35 1.08
C PRO A 175 -21.89 -4.06 2.45
N VAL A 176 -22.23 -4.85 3.48
CA VAL A 176 -21.63 -4.71 4.83
C VAL A 176 -20.17 -5.17 4.85
N ILE A 177 -19.86 -6.27 4.14
CA ILE A 177 -18.50 -6.81 4.03
C ILE A 177 -17.63 -5.87 3.18
N HIS A 178 -18.16 -5.40 2.05
CA HIS A 178 -17.49 -4.43 1.18
C HIS A 178 -17.09 -3.18 1.95
N ASN A 179 -18.05 -2.53 2.62
CA ASN A 179 -17.82 -1.35 3.44
C ASN A 179 -16.85 -1.56 4.61
N TRP A 180 -16.70 -2.80 5.09
CA TRP A 180 -15.73 -3.11 6.13
C TRP A 180 -14.33 -3.19 5.53
N PHE A 181 -14.14 -3.95 4.44
CA PHE A 181 -12.85 -4.13 3.79
C PHE A 181 -12.27 -2.80 3.28
N THR A 182 -13.06 -1.97 2.61
CA THR A 182 -12.59 -0.65 2.10
C THR A 182 -12.11 0.31 3.17
N ARG A 183 -12.43 0.07 4.45
CA ARG A 183 -11.95 0.89 5.57
C ARG A 183 -10.62 0.40 6.14
N ILE A 184 -10.35 -0.90 6.07
CA ILE A 184 -9.26 -1.56 6.81
C ILE A 184 -8.14 -2.07 5.91
N ASP A 185 -8.42 -2.23 4.62
CA ASP A 185 -7.51 -2.76 3.61
C ASP A 185 -7.24 -1.66 2.59
N PRO A 186 -5.99 -1.23 2.40
CA PRO A 186 -5.64 -0.26 1.36
C PRO A 186 -5.61 -0.87 -0.06
N PHE A 187 -5.92 -2.17 -0.22
CA PHE A 187 -5.92 -2.93 -1.49
C PHE A 187 -4.56 -3.08 -2.18
N THR A 188 -3.52 -2.65 -1.50
CA THR A 188 -2.17 -2.43 -2.00
C THR A 188 -1.10 -3.29 -1.31
N ASN A 189 -1.55 -4.10 -0.34
CA ASN A 189 -0.73 -4.98 0.48
C ASN A 189 -0.76 -6.45 -0.01
N GLY A 190 -0.77 -6.67 -1.33
CA GLY A 190 -0.79 -8.01 -1.93
C GLY A 190 0.48 -8.81 -1.59
N MET A 191 1.66 -8.21 -1.78
CA MET A 191 2.93 -8.92 -1.61
C MET A 191 3.71 -8.44 -0.37
N PRO A 192 4.22 -9.34 0.50
CA PRO A 192 3.99 -10.78 0.58
C PRO A 192 2.67 -11.13 1.29
N SER A 193 2.11 -12.31 1.00
CA SER A 193 0.89 -12.76 1.68
C SER A 193 1.15 -13.15 3.13
N LEU A 194 0.76 -12.30 4.09
CA LEU A 194 0.81 -12.62 5.52
C LEU A 194 -0.15 -13.75 5.92
N HIS A 195 -1.23 -13.95 5.16
CA HIS A 195 -2.17 -15.07 5.31
C HIS A 195 -1.51 -16.43 5.09
N ILE A 196 -0.38 -16.46 4.39
CA ILE A 196 0.50 -17.63 4.23
C ILE A 196 1.71 -17.53 5.14
N GLY A 197 2.39 -16.38 5.17
CA GLY A 197 3.66 -16.23 5.88
C GLY A 197 3.57 -16.45 7.38
N LEU A 198 2.54 -15.94 8.05
CA LEU A 198 2.33 -16.13 9.49
C LEU A 198 2.09 -17.60 9.86
N PRO A 199 1.06 -18.30 9.34
CA PRO A 199 0.83 -19.70 9.69
C PRO A 199 1.98 -20.60 9.23
N PHE A 200 2.65 -20.28 8.11
CA PHE A 200 3.83 -21.00 7.67
C PHE A 200 5.00 -20.86 8.65
N ALA A 201 5.31 -19.64 9.11
CA ALA A 201 6.35 -19.39 10.11
C ALA A 201 6.04 -20.10 11.43
N VAL A 202 4.78 -20.11 11.86
CA VAL A 202 4.35 -20.88 13.02
C VAL A 202 4.59 -22.37 12.78
N TRP A 203 4.08 -22.92 11.69
CA TRP A 203 4.26 -24.33 11.37
C TRP A 203 5.74 -24.73 11.34
N LEU A 204 6.60 -23.91 10.72
CA LEU A 204 8.04 -24.13 10.65
C LEU A 204 8.71 -24.04 12.02
N THR A 205 8.25 -23.13 12.88
CA THR A 205 8.67 -23.04 14.29
C THR A 205 8.36 -24.35 15.03
N TYR A 206 7.13 -24.85 14.91
CA TYR A 206 6.78 -26.13 15.51
C TYR A 206 7.58 -27.27 14.89
N LEU A 207 7.74 -27.33 13.57
CA LEU A 207 8.55 -28.35 12.90
C LEU A 207 9.99 -28.39 13.43
N ARG A 208 10.58 -27.23 13.71
CA ARG A 208 11.97 -27.10 14.13
C ARG A 208 12.22 -27.40 15.60
N TRP A 209 11.29 -27.04 16.49
CA TRP A 209 11.51 -27.07 17.95
C TRP A 209 10.55 -27.96 18.75
N ASP A 210 9.64 -28.67 18.08
CA ASP A 210 8.77 -29.71 18.66
C ASP A 210 9.41 -31.11 18.52
N GLU A 211 10.57 -31.30 19.16
CA GLU A 211 11.38 -32.53 19.04
C GLU A 211 10.64 -33.79 19.50
N ASP A 212 9.77 -33.66 20.50
CA ASP A 212 8.93 -34.72 21.06
C ASP A 212 7.61 -34.91 20.31
N GLY A 213 7.36 -34.13 19.25
CA GLY A 213 6.18 -34.25 18.39
C GLY A 213 4.85 -33.98 19.12
N ARG A 214 4.88 -33.26 20.25
CA ARG A 214 3.70 -33.07 21.10
C ARG A 214 2.63 -32.20 20.44
N TRP A 215 3.00 -31.45 19.41
CA TRP A 215 2.11 -30.60 18.63
C TRP A 215 1.82 -31.14 17.23
N THR A 216 2.08 -32.42 16.95
CA THR A 216 1.89 -33.02 15.61
C THR A 216 0.49 -32.79 15.03
N LYS A 217 -0.57 -32.88 15.84
CA LYS A 217 -1.96 -32.62 15.39
C LYS A 217 -2.16 -31.17 14.97
N PHE A 218 -1.65 -30.23 15.78
CA PHE A 218 -1.72 -28.81 15.48
C PHE A 218 -0.90 -28.46 14.23
N ARG A 219 0.29 -29.04 14.09
CA ARG A 219 1.12 -28.91 12.87
C ARG A 219 0.39 -29.40 11.62
N ALA A 220 -0.25 -30.57 11.68
CA ALA A 220 -1.03 -31.10 10.57
C ALA A 220 -2.22 -30.19 10.22
N ALA A 221 -2.91 -29.65 11.23
CA ALA A 221 -3.99 -28.69 11.03
C ALA A 221 -3.50 -27.38 10.38
N LEU A 222 -2.32 -26.87 10.78
CA LEU A 222 -1.71 -25.70 10.15
C LEU A 222 -1.35 -25.96 8.68
N VAL A 223 -0.79 -27.13 8.35
CA VAL A 223 -0.54 -27.49 6.94
C VAL A 223 -1.83 -27.47 6.15
N LEU A 224 -2.87 -28.17 6.63
CA LEU A 224 -4.18 -28.17 5.96
C LEU A 224 -4.74 -26.76 5.80
N TYR A 225 -4.66 -25.95 6.85
CA TYR A 225 -5.09 -24.55 6.82
C TYR A 225 -4.34 -23.76 5.75
N ILE A 226 -3.00 -23.82 5.70
CA ILE A 226 -2.17 -23.13 4.70
C ILE A 226 -2.54 -23.58 3.27
N TRP A 227 -2.76 -24.87 3.05
CA TRP A 227 -3.18 -25.40 1.75
C TRP A 227 -4.53 -24.82 1.30
N VAL A 228 -5.53 -24.84 2.19
CA VAL A 228 -6.86 -24.30 1.87
C VAL A 228 -6.80 -22.78 1.69
N THR A 229 -6.03 -22.07 2.52
CA THR A 229 -5.84 -20.62 2.40
C THR A 229 -5.14 -20.26 1.09
N GLY A 230 -4.14 -21.02 0.66
CA GLY A 230 -3.48 -20.82 -0.63
C GLY A 230 -4.45 -20.90 -1.80
N PHE A 231 -5.37 -21.86 -1.78
CA PHE A 231 -6.46 -21.91 -2.76
C PHE A 231 -7.45 -20.74 -2.59
N ALA A 232 -7.85 -20.44 -1.35
CA ALA A 232 -8.87 -19.44 -1.05
C ALA A 232 -8.47 -18.05 -1.53
N ILE A 233 -7.23 -17.62 -1.27
CA ILE A 233 -6.81 -16.26 -1.61
C ILE A 233 -6.69 -16.02 -3.12
N LEU A 234 -6.32 -17.06 -3.88
CA LEU A 234 -6.31 -17.01 -5.35
C LEU A 234 -7.73 -17.00 -5.90
N TYR A 235 -8.58 -17.90 -5.40
CA TYR A 235 -9.98 -17.98 -5.81
C TYR A 235 -10.75 -16.68 -5.52
N LEU A 236 -10.52 -16.07 -4.36
CA LEU A 236 -11.23 -14.87 -3.92
C LEU A 236 -10.79 -13.58 -4.61
N GLY A 237 -9.72 -13.62 -5.42
CA GLY A 237 -9.22 -12.47 -6.17
C GLY A 237 -8.48 -11.44 -5.34
N ILE A 238 -7.78 -11.88 -4.29
CA ILE A 238 -7.11 -10.99 -3.34
C ILE A 238 -5.58 -11.15 -3.28
N HIS A 239 -5.01 -12.14 -3.97
CA HIS A 239 -3.56 -12.38 -3.97
C HIS A 239 -3.09 -13.02 -5.28
N TRP A 240 -1.84 -12.72 -5.63
CA TRP A 240 -1.05 -13.37 -6.67
C TRP A 240 -0.42 -14.68 -6.13
N VAL A 241 -0.03 -15.59 -7.02
CA VAL A 241 0.78 -16.78 -6.68
C VAL A 241 2.14 -16.35 -6.15
N LEU A 242 2.74 -15.28 -6.71
CA LEU A 242 3.98 -14.72 -6.21
C LEU A 242 3.87 -14.25 -4.74
N ASP A 243 2.70 -13.78 -4.30
CA ASP A 243 2.47 -13.37 -2.92
C ASP A 243 2.61 -14.55 -1.95
N ILE A 244 2.18 -15.75 -2.37
CA ILE A 244 2.32 -17.00 -1.60
C ILE A 244 3.80 -17.33 -1.41
N ILE A 245 4.57 -17.24 -2.50
CA ILE A 245 6.01 -17.51 -2.48
C ILE A 245 6.72 -16.49 -1.58
N GLY A 246 6.40 -15.20 -1.72
CA GLY A 246 6.90 -14.13 -0.86
C GLY A 246 6.58 -14.38 0.62
N GLY A 247 5.35 -14.78 0.93
CA GLY A 247 4.92 -15.13 2.28
C GLY A 247 5.72 -16.29 2.88
N ILE A 248 5.95 -17.36 2.12
CA ILE A 248 6.78 -18.50 2.54
C ILE A 248 8.22 -18.05 2.83
N LEU A 249 8.82 -17.27 1.92
CA LEU A 249 10.21 -16.78 2.09
C LEU A 249 10.35 -15.90 3.33
N VAL A 250 9.42 -14.97 3.54
CA VAL A 250 9.37 -14.14 4.76
C VAL A 250 9.21 -15.01 6.01
N GLY A 251 8.36 -16.03 5.95
CA GLY A 251 8.18 -16.97 7.06
C GLY A 251 9.46 -17.75 7.40
N ILE A 252 10.22 -18.19 6.40
CA ILE A 252 11.54 -18.83 6.60
C ILE A 252 12.50 -17.86 7.28
N LEU A 253 12.64 -16.65 6.74
CA LEU A 253 13.53 -15.63 7.28
C LEU A 253 13.17 -15.26 8.72
N ALA A 254 11.88 -15.13 9.03
CA ALA A 254 11.41 -14.85 10.38
C ALA A 254 11.82 -15.93 11.38
N VAL A 255 11.69 -17.21 11.00
CA VAL A 255 12.13 -18.33 11.85
C VAL A 255 13.65 -18.36 12.03
N MET A 256 14.41 -17.99 11.00
CA MET A 256 15.87 -17.85 11.10
C MET A 256 16.27 -16.71 12.04
N LEU A 257 15.59 -15.56 11.97
CA LEU A 257 15.82 -14.46 12.91
C LEU A 257 15.44 -14.85 14.34
N THR A 258 14.32 -15.55 14.52
CA THR A 258 13.91 -16.07 15.83
C THR A 258 14.99 -16.95 16.46
N ASP A 259 15.63 -17.84 15.69
CA ASP A 259 16.71 -18.71 16.18
C ASP A 259 17.89 -17.90 16.74
N TRP A 260 18.18 -16.75 16.14
CA TRP A 260 19.22 -15.85 16.63
C TRP A 260 18.77 -14.99 17.82
N THR A 261 17.52 -14.51 17.82
CA THR A 261 17.06 -13.49 18.77
C THR A 261 16.38 -14.04 20.02
N HIS A 262 15.85 -15.28 20.00
CA HIS A 262 15.01 -15.77 21.09
C HIS A 262 15.75 -15.85 22.43
N GLY A 263 16.97 -16.41 22.46
CA GLY A 263 17.74 -16.53 23.69
C GLY A 263 18.09 -15.17 24.32
N PRO A 264 18.70 -14.23 23.56
CA PRO A 264 19.01 -12.89 24.05
C PRO A 264 17.75 -12.11 24.46
N PHE A 265 16.73 -12.06 23.60
CA PHE A 265 15.51 -11.28 23.85
C PHE A 265 14.83 -11.74 25.12
N TRP A 266 14.52 -13.03 25.25
CA TRP A 266 13.80 -13.54 26.42
C TRP A 266 14.64 -13.47 27.69
N ARG A 267 15.97 -13.49 27.63
CA ARG A 267 16.80 -13.20 28.82
C ARG A 267 16.52 -11.81 29.41
N VAL A 268 16.16 -10.84 28.58
CA VAL A 268 15.81 -9.48 29.03
C VAL A 268 14.31 -9.34 29.23
N ALA A 269 13.49 -9.87 28.35
CA ALA A 269 12.04 -9.73 28.37
C ALA A 269 11.34 -10.69 29.37
N ASP A 270 12.06 -11.61 30.02
CA ASP A 270 11.49 -12.56 30.99
C ASP A 270 10.77 -11.85 32.15
N GLU A 271 9.45 -11.96 32.13
CA GLU A 271 8.53 -11.39 33.09
C GLU A 271 8.71 -11.94 34.51
N ARG A 272 9.23 -13.16 34.66
CA ARG A 272 9.49 -13.76 35.98
C ARG A 272 10.54 -12.98 36.75
N LEU A 273 11.43 -12.29 36.04
CA LEU A 273 12.48 -11.46 36.60
C LEU A 273 12.04 -10.01 36.79
N PHE A 274 10.86 -9.62 36.31
CA PHE A 274 10.39 -8.24 36.31
C PHE A 274 10.31 -7.66 37.72
N THR A 275 9.64 -8.33 38.66
CA THR A 275 9.52 -7.85 40.06
C THR A 275 10.90 -7.66 40.71
N ARG A 276 11.85 -8.56 40.45
CA ARG A 276 13.22 -8.45 40.97
C ARG A 276 14.02 -7.32 40.32
N ARG A 277 13.71 -6.97 39.07
CA ARG A 277 14.33 -5.84 38.36
C ARG A 277 13.70 -4.52 38.76
N LEU A 278 12.39 -4.47 38.94
CA LEU A 278 11.66 -3.30 39.43
C LEU A 278 12.10 -2.96 40.85
N ALA A 279 12.22 -3.97 41.73
CA ALA A 279 12.78 -3.78 43.07
C ALA A 279 14.19 -3.17 43.00
N ARG A 280 15.09 -3.75 42.18
CA ARG A 280 16.45 -3.20 41.99
C ARG A 280 16.49 -1.80 41.38
N LEU A 281 15.57 -1.47 40.48
CA LEU A 281 15.44 -0.14 39.90
C LEU A 281 15.03 0.89 40.96
N LEU A 282 14.10 0.51 41.84
CA LEU A 282 13.65 1.36 42.95
C LEU A 282 14.74 1.50 44.03
N ASP A 283 15.52 0.44 44.27
CA ASP A 283 16.59 0.45 45.28
C ASP A 283 17.84 1.22 44.83
N ASP A 284 18.27 1.09 43.57
CA ASP A 284 19.42 1.82 43.01
C ASP A 284 19.24 2.13 41.50
N PRO A 285 18.59 3.25 41.15
CA PRO A 285 18.29 3.60 39.76
C PRO A 285 19.56 3.90 38.95
N LYS A 286 20.60 4.44 39.57
CA LYS A 286 21.83 4.86 38.85
C LYS A 286 22.70 3.65 38.48
N ALA A 287 22.81 2.66 39.38
CA ALA A 287 23.48 1.40 39.07
C ALA A 287 22.69 0.55 38.08
N TRP A 288 21.36 0.61 38.10
CA TRP A 288 20.52 -0.12 37.14
C TRP A 288 20.67 0.41 35.71
N ILE A 289 20.65 1.73 35.51
CA ILE A 289 20.80 2.35 34.18
C ILE A 289 22.17 1.98 33.58
N SER A 290 23.25 2.19 34.34
CA SER A 290 24.62 1.88 33.88
C SER A 290 24.82 0.39 33.54
N ASN A 291 24.27 -0.52 34.35
CA ASN A 291 24.32 -1.95 34.06
C ASN A 291 23.46 -2.38 32.86
N SER A 292 22.32 -1.73 32.64
CA SER A 292 21.43 -2.02 31.50
C SER A 292 22.08 -1.62 30.17
N PHE A 293 22.74 -0.46 30.12
CA PHE A 293 23.60 -0.09 28.97
C PHE A 293 24.71 -1.11 28.72
N GLY A 294 25.31 -1.66 29.78
CA GLY A 294 26.29 -2.73 29.69
C GLY A 294 25.75 -4.02 29.04
N VAL A 295 24.50 -4.41 29.32
CA VAL A 295 23.84 -5.59 28.72
C VAL A 295 23.52 -5.35 27.24
N ILE A 296 23.00 -4.18 26.89
CA ILE A 296 22.75 -3.79 25.48
C ILE A 296 24.05 -3.80 24.68
N SER A 297 25.16 -3.30 25.25
CA SER A 297 26.47 -3.34 24.60
C SER A 297 27.00 -4.77 24.38
N ARG A 298 26.64 -5.71 25.25
CA ARG A 298 27.02 -7.14 25.11
C ARG A 298 26.09 -7.90 24.17
N MET A 299 24.85 -7.48 24.02
CA MET A 299 23.92 -8.01 23.01
C MET A 299 24.32 -7.57 21.60
N THR A 300 24.96 -6.41 21.47
CA THR A 300 25.54 -5.91 20.21
C THR A 300 26.99 -6.36 19.98
N ALA A 301 27.68 -6.89 21.00
CA ALA A 301 29.04 -7.39 20.89
C ALA A 301 29.26 -8.52 19.86
N PRO A 302 28.31 -9.45 19.59
CA PRO A 302 28.43 -10.41 18.50
C PRO A 302 28.57 -9.73 17.12
N VAL A 303 28.11 -8.50 16.94
CA VAL A 303 28.19 -7.74 15.67
C VAL A 303 29.62 -7.25 15.38
N ARG A 304 30.57 -7.40 16.34
CA ARG A 304 31.95 -6.90 16.22
C ARG A 304 32.99 -7.88 15.66
N VAL A 305 32.64 -9.15 15.39
CA VAL A 305 33.60 -10.13 14.83
C VAL A 305 32.92 -10.98 13.74
N PRO A 306 33.35 -10.94 12.47
CA PRO A 306 32.54 -11.44 11.37
C PRO A 306 32.57 -12.97 11.26
N SER A 307 31.39 -13.59 11.16
CA SER A 307 31.21 -14.95 10.64
C SER A 307 30.16 -14.96 9.52
N SER A 308 30.16 -16.00 8.67
CA SER A 308 29.31 -16.10 7.46
C SER A 308 27.80 -16.02 7.70
N GLN A 309 27.34 -16.29 8.93
CA GLN A 309 25.93 -16.14 9.34
C GLN A 309 25.55 -14.69 9.70
N GLN A 310 26.51 -13.78 9.80
CA GLN A 310 26.28 -12.36 10.15
C GLN A 310 26.25 -11.43 8.94
N THR A 311 26.69 -11.90 7.77
CA THR A 311 26.49 -11.19 6.50
C THR A 311 25.01 -10.95 6.23
N SER A 312 24.13 -11.90 6.57
CA SER A 312 22.68 -11.73 6.47
C SER A 312 22.14 -10.67 7.45
N ALA A 313 22.64 -10.63 8.69
CA ALA A 313 22.21 -9.64 9.69
C ALA A 313 22.63 -8.21 9.31
N VAL A 314 23.82 -8.03 8.74
CA VAL A 314 24.27 -6.74 8.20
C VAL A 314 23.46 -6.35 6.97
N ILE A 315 23.17 -7.29 6.06
CA ILE A 315 22.30 -7.03 4.90
C ILE A 315 20.91 -6.60 5.37
N VAL A 316 20.30 -7.30 6.33
CA VAL A 316 18.98 -6.92 6.89
C VAL A 316 19.04 -5.56 7.57
N ALA A 317 20.08 -5.26 8.35
CA ALA A 317 20.22 -3.96 9.01
C ALA A 317 20.43 -2.81 8.01
N VAL A 318 21.21 -3.05 6.95
CA VAL A 318 21.40 -2.09 5.86
C VAL A 318 20.08 -1.90 5.12
N LEU A 319 19.36 -2.97 4.75
CA LEU A 319 18.05 -2.90 4.09
C LEU A 319 17.02 -2.12 4.93
N LEU A 320 16.92 -2.39 6.24
CA LEU A 320 16.04 -1.67 7.15
C LEU A 320 16.46 -0.20 7.32
N GLY A 321 17.76 0.07 7.38
CA GLY A 321 18.30 1.42 7.46
C GLY A 321 18.03 2.24 6.20
N THR A 322 18.30 1.69 5.02
CA THR A 322 17.96 2.32 3.74
C THR A 322 16.46 2.48 3.59
N GLY A 323 15.66 1.49 3.98
CA GLY A 323 14.21 1.59 3.98
C GLY A 323 13.71 2.74 4.85
N THR A 324 14.31 2.97 6.03
CA THR A 324 13.92 4.09 6.90
C THR A 324 14.28 5.46 6.29
N VAL A 325 15.43 5.55 5.61
CA VAL A 325 15.82 6.79 4.91
C VAL A 325 14.92 7.05 3.70
N LEU A 326 14.63 6.01 2.91
CA LEU A 326 13.68 6.09 1.79
C LEU A 326 12.27 6.42 2.27
N LEU A 327 11.85 5.88 3.42
CA LEU A 327 10.57 6.21 4.05
C LEU A 327 10.49 7.71 4.34
N TRP A 328 11.52 8.23 4.99
CA TRP A 328 11.60 9.63 5.37
C TRP A 328 11.56 10.54 4.14
N ASP A 329 12.40 10.24 3.16
CA ASP A 329 12.49 10.99 1.90
C ASP A 329 11.14 10.99 1.17
N ALA A 330 10.55 9.81 0.93
CA ALA A 330 9.29 9.65 0.22
C ALA A 330 8.07 10.23 0.97
N THR A 331 8.01 10.14 2.30
CA THR A 331 6.91 10.75 3.08
C THR A 331 7.00 12.28 3.18
N HIS A 332 8.18 12.85 2.92
CA HIS A 332 8.41 14.30 3.00
C HIS A 332 8.74 14.91 1.62
N GLN A 333 8.53 14.15 0.55
CA GLN A 333 8.98 14.55 -0.79
C GLN A 333 8.05 15.54 -1.48
N ASP A 334 6.75 15.55 -1.21
CA ASP A 334 5.85 16.54 -1.83
C ASP A 334 4.73 16.95 -0.88
N PHE A 335 4.45 18.25 -0.84
CA PHE A 335 3.33 18.83 -0.12
C PHE A 335 2.05 18.53 -0.91
N PRO A 336 1.09 17.74 -0.40
CA PRO A 336 -0.28 17.86 -0.90
C PRO A 336 -0.70 19.31 -0.70
N VAL A 337 -1.42 19.88 -1.68
CA VAL A 337 -2.07 21.17 -1.48
C VAL A 337 -2.88 21.11 -0.19
N GLU A 338 -2.49 21.91 0.80
CA GLU A 338 -3.22 21.97 2.06
C GLU A 338 -4.70 22.23 1.78
N GLY A 339 -5.57 21.34 2.24
CA GLY A 339 -7.02 21.42 2.02
C GLY A 339 -7.58 20.52 0.91
N VAL A 340 -6.76 19.67 0.28
CA VAL A 340 -7.23 18.61 -0.64
C VAL A 340 -7.16 17.25 0.06
N GLU A 341 -8.31 16.63 0.31
CA GLU A 341 -8.42 15.33 1.01
C GLU A 341 -8.67 14.14 0.06
N TRP A 342 -9.26 14.39 -1.11
CA TRP A 342 -9.68 13.33 -2.07
C TRP A 342 -9.30 13.71 -3.53
N PRO A 343 -8.00 13.90 -3.85
CA PRO A 343 -7.59 14.41 -5.15
C PRO A 343 -7.94 13.43 -6.28
N THR A 344 -8.51 13.95 -7.35
CA THR A 344 -8.79 13.23 -8.61
C THR A 344 -7.87 13.71 -9.73
N ALA A 345 -7.53 15.00 -9.76
CA ALA A 345 -6.56 15.57 -10.70
C ALA A 345 -5.77 16.70 -10.01
N ALA A 346 -4.52 16.93 -10.43
CA ALA A 346 -3.73 18.04 -9.93
C ALA A 346 -2.67 18.46 -10.96
N ALA A 347 -2.44 19.76 -11.08
CA ALA A 347 -1.37 20.33 -11.89
C ALA A 347 -0.81 21.60 -11.24
N GLY A 348 0.37 22.02 -11.64
CA GLY A 348 1.01 23.21 -11.07
C GLY A 348 2.06 23.84 -11.96
N ALA A 349 2.07 25.17 -11.99
CA ALA A 349 3.04 25.98 -12.72
C ALA A 349 3.13 27.38 -12.08
N GLY A 350 4.27 28.06 -12.24
CA GLY A 350 4.41 29.48 -11.85
C GLY A 350 4.12 29.81 -10.39
N GLY A 351 4.31 28.85 -9.47
CA GLY A 351 4.00 29.04 -8.04
C GLY A 351 2.53 28.86 -7.65
N TRP A 352 1.70 28.37 -8.56
CA TRP A 352 0.35 27.93 -8.28
C TRP A 352 0.24 26.41 -8.43
N LEU A 353 -0.54 25.79 -7.55
CA LEU A 353 -0.93 24.39 -7.65
C LEU A 353 -2.46 24.32 -7.59
N VAL A 354 -3.08 23.69 -8.58
CA VAL A 354 -4.54 23.51 -8.64
C VAL A 354 -4.85 22.03 -8.53
N GLY A 355 -5.62 21.67 -7.51
CA GLY A 355 -6.13 20.34 -7.27
C GLY A 355 -7.64 20.28 -7.50
N VAL A 356 -8.10 19.22 -8.14
CA VAL A 356 -9.51 18.84 -8.25
C VAL A 356 -9.72 17.67 -7.29
N GLN A 357 -10.81 17.69 -6.54
CA GLN A 357 -11.20 16.60 -5.66
C GLN A 357 -12.68 16.27 -5.81
N GLU A 358 -12.98 14.97 -5.71
CA GLU A 358 -14.36 14.47 -5.62
C GLU A 358 -14.64 14.08 -4.17
N LEU A 359 -15.57 14.81 -3.56
CA LEU A 359 -15.96 14.60 -2.17
C LEU A 359 -16.79 13.30 -2.04
N PRO A 360 -16.86 12.69 -0.84
CA PRO A 360 -17.61 11.45 -0.63
C PRO A 360 -19.12 11.53 -0.92
N ASP A 361 -19.67 12.74 -1.09
CA ASP A 361 -21.05 12.97 -1.50
C ASP A 361 -21.23 13.09 -3.02
N GLY A 362 -20.15 12.93 -3.80
CA GLY A 362 -20.11 13.04 -5.25
C GLY A 362 -19.95 14.47 -5.77
N SER A 363 -19.81 15.47 -4.89
CA SER A 363 -19.59 16.86 -5.30
C SER A 363 -18.13 17.11 -5.68
N ILE A 364 -17.90 17.91 -6.71
CA ILE A 364 -16.55 18.25 -7.18
C ILE A 364 -16.14 19.60 -6.61
N SER A 365 -14.96 19.65 -6.00
CA SER A 365 -14.37 20.87 -5.44
C SER A 365 -13.00 21.10 -6.08
N ILE A 366 -12.73 22.35 -6.46
CA ILE A 366 -11.45 22.76 -7.02
C ILE A 366 -10.75 23.65 -5.99
N VAL A 367 -9.51 23.33 -5.65
CA VAL A 367 -8.70 24.05 -4.69
C VAL A 367 -7.43 24.52 -5.37
N ALA A 368 -7.18 25.83 -5.33
CA ALA A 368 -5.96 26.43 -5.83
C ALA A 368 -5.11 26.93 -4.65
N TRP A 369 -3.85 26.53 -4.63
CA TRP A 369 -2.87 26.90 -3.63
C TRP A 369 -1.78 27.76 -4.23
N ASN A 370 -1.47 28.84 -3.55
CA ASN A 370 -0.43 29.76 -3.94
C ASN A 370 0.82 29.49 -3.08
N ALA A 371 1.90 29.06 -3.73
CA ALA A 371 3.16 28.75 -3.09
C ALA A 371 3.89 29.98 -2.52
N SER A 372 3.62 31.16 -3.06
CA SER A 372 4.23 32.41 -2.59
C SER A 372 3.57 32.95 -1.32
N THR A 373 2.26 32.72 -1.16
CA THR A 373 1.50 33.19 0.01
C THR A 373 1.16 32.09 1.00
N GLU A 374 1.43 30.82 0.68
CA GLU A 374 1.13 29.63 1.49
C GLU A 374 -0.36 29.55 1.87
N THR A 375 -1.26 29.92 0.94
CA THR A 375 -2.71 29.92 1.19
C THR A 375 -3.45 29.10 0.14
N ALA A 376 -4.35 28.22 0.60
CA ALA A 376 -5.30 27.52 -0.23
C ALA A 376 -6.61 28.32 -0.37
N VAL A 377 -7.18 28.33 -1.57
CA VAL A 377 -8.46 28.96 -1.86
C VAL A 377 -9.29 28.03 -2.75
N THR A 378 -10.53 27.80 -2.36
CA THR A 378 -11.49 27.05 -3.18
C THR A 378 -11.95 27.94 -4.34
N VAL A 379 -11.89 27.39 -5.55
CA VAL A 379 -12.37 28.06 -6.75
C VAL A 379 -13.90 27.91 -6.80
N ASP A 380 -14.62 29.04 -6.78
CA ASP A 380 -16.08 29.04 -6.93
C ASP A 380 -16.51 28.46 -8.30
N ALA A 381 -17.61 27.71 -8.31
CA ALA A 381 -18.21 27.06 -9.50
C ALA A 381 -18.82 28.09 -10.48
N THR A 382 -17.98 28.96 -11.03
CA THR A 382 -18.40 30.18 -11.73
C THR A 382 -19.01 29.89 -13.11
N PHE A 383 -18.64 28.75 -13.71
CA PHE A 383 -19.20 28.26 -14.97
C PHE A 383 -20.28 27.19 -14.77
N GLY A 384 -20.70 26.94 -13.53
CA GLY A 384 -21.58 25.83 -13.14
C GLY A 384 -20.78 24.62 -12.64
N GLU A 385 -21.45 23.76 -11.89
CA GLU A 385 -20.86 22.54 -11.33
C GLU A 385 -20.43 21.57 -12.45
N TRP A 386 -19.51 20.67 -12.11
CA TRP A 386 -19.09 19.58 -12.97
C TRP A 386 -19.87 18.32 -12.60
N ASP A 387 -20.34 17.57 -13.61
CA ASP A 387 -21.02 16.28 -13.39
C ASP A 387 -20.02 15.12 -13.29
N VAL A 388 -18.84 15.28 -13.88
CA VAL A 388 -17.72 14.33 -13.90
C VAL A 388 -16.46 15.08 -13.50
N SER A 389 -15.57 14.44 -12.74
CA SER A 389 -14.34 15.07 -12.27
C SER A 389 -13.47 15.51 -13.46
N PRO A 390 -13.22 16.83 -13.64
CA PRO A 390 -12.40 17.30 -14.74
C PRO A 390 -10.91 17.08 -14.47
N GLU A 391 -10.14 16.96 -15.55
CA GLU A 391 -8.70 17.11 -15.51
C GLU A 391 -8.33 18.60 -15.45
N VAL A 392 -7.09 18.89 -15.03
CA VAL A 392 -6.60 20.25 -14.85
C VAL A 392 -5.21 20.43 -15.44
N GLU A 393 -5.03 21.52 -16.18
CA GLU A 393 -3.74 21.97 -16.69
C GLU A 393 -3.47 23.39 -16.21
N VAL A 394 -2.26 23.70 -15.75
CA VAL A 394 -1.92 24.98 -15.09
C VAL A 394 -0.76 25.66 -15.81
N SER A 395 -0.87 26.97 -16.01
CA SER A 395 0.19 27.86 -16.49
C SER A 395 0.58 28.87 -15.40
N GLU A 396 1.53 29.76 -15.68
CA GLU A 396 1.83 30.86 -14.76
C GLU A 396 0.68 31.88 -14.62
N ARG A 397 -0.25 31.94 -15.58
CA ARG A 397 -1.31 32.96 -15.63
C ARG A 397 -2.69 32.45 -15.30
N GLY A 398 -2.93 31.15 -15.38
CA GLY A 398 -4.24 30.57 -15.15
C GLY A 398 -4.23 29.05 -15.20
N PHE A 399 -5.42 28.49 -15.27
CA PHE A 399 -5.60 27.05 -15.41
C PHE A 399 -6.81 26.75 -16.28
N VAL A 400 -6.79 25.58 -16.91
CA VAL A 400 -7.91 25.02 -17.66
C VAL A 400 -8.43 23.80 -16.93
N LEU A 401 -9.74 23.72 -16.75
CA LEU A 401 -10.45 22.51 -16.36
C LEU A 401 -11.10 21.91 -17.59
N TYR A 402 -10.97 20.60 -17.78
CA TYR A 402 -11.56 19.95 -18.95
C TYR A 402 -12.02 18.52 -18.73
N ASP A 403 -13.02 18.12 -19.50
CA ASP A 403 -13.40 16.73 -19.71
C ASP A 403 -13.60 16.47 -21.21
N SER A 404 -14.13 15.29 -21.56
CA SER A 404 -14.39 14.92 -22.96
C SER A 404 -15.38 15.82 -23.74
N THR A 405 -16.05 16.76 -23.07
CA THR A 405 -17.15 17.58 -23.59
C THR A 405 -17.06 19.09 -23.29
N ARG A 406 -16.35 19.49 -22.24
CA ARG A 406 -16.34 20.86 -21.70
C ARG A 406 -14.91 21.29 -21.39
N ILE A 407 -14.62 22.57 -21.64
CA ILE A 407 -13.41 23.26 -21.19
C ILE A 407 -13.79 24.57 -20.51
N ASP A 408 -13.15 24.87 -19.39
CA ASP A 408 -13.29 26.13 -18.66
C ASP A 408 -11.89 26.72 -18.41
N TYR A 409 -11.64 27.94 -18.91
CA TYR A 409 -10.39 28.64 -18.66
C TYR A 409 -10.59 29.75 -17.61
N VAL A 410 -9.72 29.75 -16.61
CA VAL A 410 -9.75 30.65 -15.47
C VAL A 410 -8.37 31.31 -15.30
N GLU A 411 -8.33 32.64 -15.26
CA GLU A 411 -7.10 33.41 -15.08
C GLU A 411 -6.86 33.71 -13.59
N PHE A 412 -5.62 33.57 -13.14
CA PHE A 412 -5.18 34.04 -11.83
C PHE A 412 -5.21 35.56 -11.80
N THR A 413 -5.54 36.12 -10.63
CA THR A 413 -5.49 37.58 -10.43
C THR A 413 -4.44 37.95 -9.40
N ASP A 414 -4.01 39.22 -9.41
CA ASP A 414 -3.08 39.77 -8.42
C ASP A 414 -3.67 39.80 -6.99
N GLN A 415 -4.97 39.53 -6.84
CA GLN A 415 -5.64 39.42 -5.54
C GLN A 415 -5.71 37.95 -5.12
N ALA A 416 -5.08 37.63 -3.99
CA ALA A 416 -5.09 36.29 -3.41
C ALA A 416 -6.53 35.79 -3.25
N GLY A 417 -6.85 34.67 -3.92
CA GLY A 417 -8.15 34.02 -3.84
C GLY A 417 -9.25 34.60 -4.73
N VAL A 418 -8.93 35.53 -5.63
CA VAL A 418 -9.86 35.96 -6.67
C VAL A 418 -9.43 35.34 -7.99
N PHE A 419 -10.33 34.54 -8.58
CA PHE A 419 -10.14 33.91 -9.88
C PHE A 419 -11.02 34.60 -10.91
N ARG A 420 -10.48 34.85 -12.11
CA ARG A 420 -11.22 35.50 -13.19
C ARG A 420 -11.67 34.46 -14.22
N PRO A 421 -12.96 34.10 -14.28
CA PRO A 421 -13.48 33.26 -15.34
C PRO A 421 -13.32 33.98 -16.69
N MET A 422 -12.71 33.31 -17.67
CA MET A 422 -12.45 33.91 -18.98
C MET A 422 -13.39 33.38 -20.06
N PHE A 423 -13.44 32.06 -20.26
CA PHE A 423 -14.39 31.44 -21.18
C PHE A 423 -14.73 30.00 -20.77
N SER A 424 -15.87 29.53 -21.26
CA SER A 424 -16.27 28.13 -21.23
C SER A 424 -16.70 27.72 -22.64
N SER A 425 -16.39 26.49 -23.05
CA SER A 425 -16.74 25.96 -24.37
C SER A 425 -17.14 24.49 -24.28
N PHE A 426 -18.15 24.12 -25.05
CA PHE A 426 -18.70 22.77 -25.09
C PHE A 426 -18.54 22.18 -26.48
N ARG A 427 -17.77 21.10 -26.60
CA ARG A 427 -17.58 20.30 -27.81
C ARG A 427 -17.19 18.88 -27.40
N GLN A 428 -17.87 17.88 -27.95
CA GLN A 428 -17.53 16.48 -27.72
C GLN A 428 -16.23 16.08 -28.42
N GLY A 429 -15.57 15.06 -27.87
CA GLY A 429 -14.37 14.44 -28.47
C GLY A 429 -13.07 15.12 -28.06
N ILE A 430 -13.06 15.82 -26.92
CA ILE A 430 -11.83 16.36 -26.34
C ILE A 430 -11.06 15.20 -25.72
N ILE A 431 -9.80 15.06 -26.12
CA ILE A 431 -8.91 13.99 -25.64
C ILE A 431 -7.98 14.56 -24.58
N ASP A 432 -7.47 15.76 -24.82
CA ASP A 432 -6.44 16.40 -24.00
C ASP A 432 -6.52 17.92 -24.20
N VAL A 433 -6.03 18.69 -23.23
CA VAL A 433 -5.88 20.13 -23.31
C VAL A 433 -4.55 20.54 -22.72
N VAL A 434 -3.78 21.29 -23.52
CA VAL A 434 -2.45 21.73 -23.13
C VAL A 434 -2.37 23.26 -23.15
N LEU A 435 -1.72 23.84 -22.14
CA LEU A 435 -1.45 25.27 -22.08
C LEU A 435 -0.06 25.58 -22.64
N ALA A 436 -0.01 26.45 -23.64
CA ALA A 436 1.22 26.96 -24.25
C ALA A 436 1.29 28.48 -24.16
N GLU A 437 2.46 29.05 -24.41
CA GLU A 437 2.66 30.50 -24.48
C GLU A 437 2.70 30.99 -25.93
N ASP A 438 1.98 32.07 -26.22
CA ASP A 438 2.24 32.89 -27.38
C ASP A 438 3.64 33.53 -27.25
N GLY A 439 4.27 33.87 -28.38
CA GLY A 439 5.61 34.48 -28.37
C GLY A 439 5.73 35.83 -27.65
N PHE A 440 4.65 36.31 -27.04
CA PHE A 440 4.54 37.55 -26.26
C PHE A 440 4.13 37.28 -24.80
N GLY A 441 4.11 36.02 -24.33
CA GLY A 441 3.83 35.62 -22.95
C GLY A 441 2.34 35.57 -22.57
N GLY A 442 1.44 35.40 -23.55
CA GLY A 442 0.02 35.15 -23.35
C GLY A 442 -0.36 33.68 -23.55
N ASP A 443 -1.29 33.17 -22.75
CA ASP A 443 -1.65 31.75 -22.82
C ASP A 443 -2.46 31.42 -24.08
N ILE A 444 -2.09 30.29 -24.69
CA ILE A 444 -2.80 29.62 -25.76
C ILE A 444 -3.30 28.29 -25.20
N VAL A 445 -4.62 28.10 -25.27
CA VAL A 445 -5.27 26.84 -24.93
C VAL A 445 -5.31 25.99 -26.19
N ALA A 446 -4.49 24.94 -26.25
CA ALA A 446 -4.48 23.96 -27.33
C ALA A 446 -5.41 22.81 -26.96
N VAL A 447 -6.54 22.69 -27.66
CA VAL A 447 -7.53 21.63 -27.43
C VAL A 447 -7.30 20.52 -28.43
N VAL A 448 -7.03 19.31 -27.94
CA VAL A 448 -6.70 18.15 -28.76
C VAL A 448 -7.95 17.31 -29.01
N TYR A 449 -8.25 17.08 -30.28
CA TYR A 449 -9.29 16.17 -30.77
C TYR A 449 -8.63 15.01 -31.52
N ASP A 450 -9.42 13.99 -31.87
CA ASP A 450 -8.93 12.80 -32.61
C ASP A 450 -8.31 13.16 -33.97
N ASP A 451 -8.82 14.22 -34.60
CA ASP A 451 -8.51 14.60 -35.98
C ASP A 451 -7.79 15.94 -36.12
N GLU A 452 -7.84 16.82 -35.11
CA GLU A 452 -7.26 18.16 -35.17
C GLU A 452 -6.82 18.68 -33.79
N ILE A 453 -5.94 19.69 -33.79
CA ILE A 453 -5.69 20.52 -32.61
C ILE A 453 -6.25 21.90 -32.89
N SER A 454 -7.11 22.38 -32.00
CA SER A 454 -7.71 23.72 -32.06
C SER A 454 -7.05 24.63 -31.05
N TYR A 455 -6.41 25.70 -31.53
CA TYR A 455 -5.80 26.70 -30.67
C TYR A 455 -6.79 27.81 -30.35
N ARG A 456 -6.85 28.20 -29.07
CA ARG A 456 -7.69 29.30 -28.60
C ARG A 456 -6.86 30.27 -27.77
N ASN A 457 -7.16 31.56 -27.90
CA ASN A 457 -6.59 32.56 -27.01
C ASN A 457 -7.32 32.56 -25.66
N ARG A 458 -6.81 33.35 -24.71
CA ARG A 458 -7.42 33.57 -23.39
C ARG A 458 -8.87 34.05 -23.39
N LEU A 459 -9.37 34.61 -24.51
CA LEU A 459 -10.76 35.05 -24.65
C LEU A 459 -11.65 33.97 -25.29
N GLY A 460 -11.11 32.77 -25.53
CA GLY A 460 -11.81 31.66 -26.17
C GLY A 460 -11.94 31.79 -27.69
N SER A 461 -11.32 32.79 -28.31
CA SER A 461 -11.34 32.98 -29.77
C SER A 461 -10.32 32.06 -30.43
N SER A 462 -10.70 31.44 -31.55
CA SER A 462 -9.81 30.57 -32.33
C SER A 462 -8.60 31.34 -32.86
N VAL A 463 -7.43 30.72 -32.76
CA VAL A 463 -6.17 31.23 -33.30
C VAL A 463 -5.71 30.28 -34.39
N ASP A 464 -5.34 30.83 -35.54
CA ASP A 464 -4.84 30.05 -36.68
C ASP A 464 -3.33 29.82 -36.51
N LEU A 465 -2.95 28.62 -36.06
CA LEU A 465 -1.57 28.18 -35.84
C LEU A 465 -1.40 26.80 -36.46
N ALA A 466 -0.18 26.52 -36.95
CA ALA A 466 0.12 25.21 -37.48
C ALA A 466 0.03 24.14 -36.39
N ALA A 467 -0.80 23.12 -36.61
CA ALA A 467 -0.87 21.91 -35.80
C ALA A 467 -0.04 20.79 -36.46
N PRO A 468 0.52 19.87 -35.67
CA PRO A 468 1.08 18.63 -36.20
C PRO A 468 -0.05 17.76 -36.82
N PRO A 469 0.27 16.82 -37.70
CA PRO A 469 -0.74 15.96 -38.31
C PRO A 469 -1.26 14.91 -37.31
N ALA A 470 -2.58 14.72 -37.26
CA ALA A 470 -3.24 13.62 -36.56
C ALA A 470 -2.88 12.24 -37.17
N PRO A 471 -2.99 11.13 -36.41
CA PRO A 471 -3.48 11.02 -35.04
C PRO A 471 -2.42 11.31 -33.98
N TYR A 472 -2.85 11.82 -32.82
CA TYR A 472 -1.97 12.17 -31.70
C TYR A 472 -2.03 11.08 -30.62
N SER A 473 -0.86 10.64 -30.12
CA SER A 473 -0.82 9.69 -28.99
C SER A 473 -0.56 10.36 -27.65
N VAL A 474 0.25 11.43 -27.65
CA VAL A 474 0.49 12.30 -26.49
C VAL A 474 0.87 13.67 -27.00
N VAL A 475 0.46 14.71 -26.28
CA VAL A 475 0.76 16.10 -26.57
C VAL A 475 1.35 16.74 -25.33
N ALA A 476 2.34 17.61 -25.50
CA ALA A 476 2.92 18.38 -24.41
C ALA A 476 3.33 19.77 -24.90
N ALA A 477 3.32 20.76 -24.00
CA ALA A 477 3.83 22.09 -24.30
C ALA A 477 4.82 22.55 -23.23
N SER A 478 5.75 23.42 -23.63
CA SER A 478 6.67 24.09 -22.73
C SER A 478 6.99 25.46 -23.31
N GLY A 479 6.53 26.52 -22.64
CA GLY A 479 6.54 27.87 -23.19
C GLY A 479 5.86 27.91 -24.56
N SER A 480 6.55 28.42 -25.56
CA SER A 480 6.03 28.49 -26.95
C SER A 480 6.26 27.24 -27.79
N LEU A 481 6.83 26.17 -27.23
CA LEU A 481 7.05 24.91 -27.92
C LEU A 481 5.91 23.94 -27.63
N PHE A 482 5.49 23.25 -28.67
CA PHE A 482 4.44 22.25 -28.65
C PHE A 482 5.01 20.97 -29.27
N ALA A 483 4.87 19.85 -28.59
CA ALA A 483 5.35 18.55 -29.06
C ALA A 483 4.20 17.55 -29.11
N SER A 484 4.14 16.76 -30.17
CA SER A 484 3.21 15.63 -30.28
C SER A 484 3.97 14.38 -30.68
N ALA A 485 3.71 13.26 -30.01
CA ALA A 485 4.18 11.98 -30.49
C ALA A 485 3.16 11.38 -31.48
N VAL A 486 3.70 10.82 -32.57
CA VAL A 486 2.94 10.23 -33.67
C VAL A 486 3.50 8.84 -33.97
N SER A 487 2.62 7.87 -34.15
CA SER A 487 3.00 6.54 -34.61
C SER A 487 3.09 6.52 -36.13
N THR A 488 4.21 6.07 -36.68
CA THR A 488 4.47 6.05 -38.13
C THR A 488 4.87 4.64 -38.57
N ASP A 489 4.76 4.36 -39.87
CA ASP A 489 5.13 3.06 -40.45
C ASP A 489 6.60 2.68 -40.21
N THR A 490 7.48 3.65 -39.94
CA THR A 490 8.92 3.46 -39.73
C THR A 490 9.34 3.46 -38.25
N GLY A 491 8.40 3.70 -37.33
CA GLY A 491 8.66 3.81 -35.88
C GLY A 491 7.97 5.02 -35.25
N PRO A 492 8.12 5.24 -33.94
CA PRO A 492 7.57 6.43 -33.29
C PRO A 492 8.33 7.68 -33.75
N ALA A 493 7.61 8.78 -33.95
CA ALA A 493 8.17 10.08 -34.26
C ALA A 493 7.64 11.13 -33.29
N VAL A 494 8.42 12.18 -33.07
CA VAL A 494 8.02 13.36 -32.31
C VAL A 494 8.07 14.57 -33.23
N ASP A 495 6.93 15.22 -33.40
CA ASP A 495 6.80 16.50 -34.10
C ASP A 495 6.84 17.62 -33.07
N ILE A 496 7.77 18.57 -33.23
CA ILE A 496 7.92 19.75 -32.37
C ILE A 496 7.63 20.99 -33.21
N ILE A 497 6.68 21.81 -32.75
CA ILE A 497 6.28 23.06 -33.38
C ILE A 497 6.54 24.21 -32.42
N SER A 498 7.16 25.27 -32.91
CA SER A 498 7.26 26.54 -32.20
C SER A 498 6.09 27.44 -32.57
N LEU A 499 5.20 27.75 -31.62
CA LEU A 499 4.07 28.65 -31.84
C LEU A 499 4.53 30.08 -32.16
N THR A 500 5.72 30.49 -31.71
CA THR A 500 6.31 31.80 -32.01
C THR A 500 6.87 31.90 -33.43
N THR A 501 7.64 30.90 -33.86
CA THR A 501 8.37 30.95 -35.15
C THR A 501 7.67 30.19 -36.27
N GLN A 502 6.64 29.40 -35.94
CA GLN A 502 5.96 28.44 -36.82
C GLN A 502 6.93 27.42 -37.44
N LEU A 503 8.09 27.21 -36.81
CA LEU A 503 9.05 26.20 -37.22
C LEU A 503 8.58 24.82 -36.75
N ASN A 504 8.58 23.85 -37.67
CA ASN A 504 8.24 22.46 -37.40
C ASN A 504 9.51 21.60 -37.56
N LEU A 505 9.81 20.81 -36.54
CA LEU A 505 10.89 19.82 -36.52
C LEU A 505 10.30 18.44 -36.24
N ARG A 506 10.54 17.49 -37.14
CA ARG A 506 10.19 16.08 -36.94
C ARG A 506 11.44 15.27 -36.58
N MET A 507 11.35 14.48 -35.52
CA MET A 507 12.39 13.55 -35.09
C MET A 507 11.84 12.12 -35.12
N GLU A 508 12.44 11.25 -35.93
CA GLU A 508 12.15 9.82 -35.92
C GLU A 508 12.99 9.12 -34.85
N ILE A 509 12.36 8.27 -34.04
CA ILE A 509 13.02 7.49 -33.00
C ILE A 509 13.37 6.12 -33.57
N ASP A 510 14.65 5.90 -33.90
CA ASP A 510 15.14 4.59 -34.38
C ASP A 510 15.23 3.61 -33.19
N VAL A 511 14.38 2.57 -33.21
CA VAL A 511 14.27 1.55 -32.14
C VAL A 511 15.28 0.40 -32.32
N ARG A 512 16.40 0.63 -33.01
CA ARG A 512 17.50 -0.34 -33.04
C ARG A 512 18.29 -0.23 -31.75
N ALA A 513 17.96 -1.10 -30.79
CA ALA A 513 18.90 -1.44 -29.74
C ALA A 513 20.16 -2.01 -30.42
N ASP A 514 21.24 -1.23 -30.43
CA ASP A 514 22.55 -1.77 -30.78
C ASP A 514 22.79 -3.00 -29.90
N SER A 515 22.94 -4.15 -30.54
CA SER A 515 23.26 -5.39 -29.85
C SER A 515 24.55 -5.16 -29.06
N ILE A 516 24.44 -5.12 -27.73
CA ILE A 516 25.60 -5.06 -26.84
C ILE A 516 26.34 -6.39 -27.04
N SER A 517 27.43 -6.34 -27.80
CA SER A 517 28.32 -7.47 -28.11
C SER A 517 29.22 -7.82 -26.95
#